data_AF-A0A2L1U4R7-F1
#
_entry.id   AF-A0A2L1U4R7-F1
#
_cell.length_a   1.000
_cell.length_b   1.000
_cell.length_c   1.000
_cell.angle_alpha   90.00
_cell.angle_beta   90.00
_cell.angle_gamma   90.00
#
_symmetry.space_group_name_H-M   'P 1'
#
loop_
_entity.id
_entity.type
_entity.pdbx_description
1 polymer ?
#
loop_
_entity_poly.entity_id
_entity_poly.type
_entity_poly.pdbx_seq_one_letter_code
_entity_poly.pdbx_strand_id
1 'polypeptide(L)'
;MRGSIAREKALTAGRYDFAIMSLLAAEKLIQSNAPVEIGLSLGKQSYVSGYTVFVGHDQIKELKDGMRISIDSSSTDQVDLTMAECENLDVEFVEANYMHLFDMLVRGEIDAEIWDNEDTMQNTSMPNIPLCTRKAKEMDKKLTEAVCLVHANNSTLKEVLGTLPLEDILNIQKAVIDGTVTPRY
;
A
#
# COMPACT_ATOMS: atom_id res chain seq x y z
N MET A 1 -2.95 -12.37 -7.93
CA MET A 1 -3.77 -11.34 -8.59
C MET A 1 -3.23 -9.98 -8.14
N ARG A 2 -2.67 -9.18 -9.07
CA ARG A 2 -2.13 -7.85 -8.74
C ARG A 2 -3.24 -6.80 -8.74
N GLY A 3 -3.13 -5.80 -7.88
CA GLY A 3 -4.08 -4.70 -7.76
C GLY A 3 -5.28 -4.97 -6.86
N SER A 4 -5.59 -3.99 -6.00
CA SER A 4 -6.79 -3.93 -5.15
C SER A 4 -8.08 -4.03 -5.97
N ILE A 5 -8.12 -3.39 -7.15
CA ILE A 5 -9.28 -3.34 -8.07
C ILE A 5 -9.75 -4.73 -8.51
N ALA A 6 -8.80 -5.63 -8.82
CA ALA A 6 -9.17 -6.97 -9.27
C ALA A 6 -9.80 -7.80 -8.14
N ARG A 7 -9.30 -7.62 -6.91
CA ARG A 7 -9.84 -8.26 -5.70
C ARG A 7 -11.22 -7.69 -5.34
N GLU A 8 -11.38 -6.38 -5.42
CA GLU A 8 -12.66 -5.69 -5.28
C GLU A 8 -13.71 -6.26 -6.24
N LYS A 9 -13.41 -6.29 -7.54
CA LYS A 9 -14.33 -6.82 -8.57
C LYS A 9 -14.70 -8.28 -8.34
N ALA A 10 -13.78 -9.08 -7.80
CA ALA A 10 -14.04 -10.47 -7.50
C ALA A 10 -14.92 -10.65 -6.25
N LEU A 11 -14.68 -9.87 -5.19
CA LEU A 11 -15.51 -9.86 -3.97
C LEU A 11 -16.93 -9.38 -4.26
N THR A 12 -17.07 -8.24 -4.95
CA THR A 12 -18.38 -7.65 -5.29
C THR A 12 -19.19 -8.53 -6.24
N ALA A 13 -18.53 -9.29 -7.13
CA ALA A 13 -19.18 -10.26 -8.00
C ALA A 13 -19.49 -11.61 -7.31
N GLY A 14 -19.20 -11.77 -6.01
CA GLY A 14 -19.40 -13.02 -5.27
C GLY A 14 -18.49 -14.16 -5.71
N ARG A 15 -17.37 -13.86 -6.39
CA ARG A 15 -16.36 -14.86 -6.79
C ARG A 15 -15.38 -15.18 -5.68
N TYR A 16 -15.21 -14.26 -4.73
CA TYR A 16 -14.44 -14.43 -3.50
C TYR A 16 -15.32 -14.15 -2.31
N ASP A 17 -15.12 -14.90 -1.22
CA ASP A 17 -15.82 -14.70 0.04
C ASP A 17 -15.29 -13.48 0.81
N PHE A 18 -13.99 -13.20 0.68
CA PHE A 18 -13.32 -12.05 1.28
C PHE A 18 -12.17 -11.53 0.41
N ALA A 19 -11.68 -10.32 0.73
CA ALA A 19 -10.48 -9.74 0.12
C ALA A 19 -9.62 -9.02 1.16
N ILE A 20 -8.30 -9.23 1.11
CA ILE A 20 -7.34 -8.48 1.93
C ILE A 20 -6.80 -7.28 1.13
N MET A 21 -6.78 -6.11 1.74
CA MET A 21 -6.21 -4.87 1.20
C MET A 21 -5.85 -3.90 2.33
N SER A 22 -5.28 -2.74 1.98
CA SER A 22 -5.06 -1.66 2.95
C SER A 22 -6.39 -1.08 3.46
N LEU A 23 -6.39 -0.53 4.67
CA LEU A 23 -7.54 0.18 5.23
C LEU A 23 -7.96 1.36 4.34
N LEU A 24 -7.00 2.08 3.75
CA LEU A 24 -7.31 3.20 2.84
C LEU A 24 -8.13 2.73 1.63
N ALA A 25 -7.69 1.66 0.96
CA ALA A 25 -8.42 1.09 -0.17
C ALA A 25 -9.83 0.66 0.25
N ALA A 26 -9.96 -0.01 1.40
CA ALA A 26 -11.24 -0.46 1.92
C ALA A 26 -12.22 0.70 2.20
N GLU A 27 -11.75 1.76 2.85
CA GLU A 27 -12.55 2.95 3.13
C GLU A 27 -13.06 3.60 1.84
N LYS A 28 -12.24 3.67 0.79
CA LYS A 28 -12.65 4.21 -0.51
C LYS A 28 -13.79 3.40 -1.14
N LEU A 29 -13.72 2.08 -1.06
CA LEU A 29 -14.78 1.20 -1.54
C LEU A 29 -16.09 1.46 -0.81
N ILE A 30 -16.04 1.52 0.52
CA ILE A 30 -17.21 1.80 1.36
C ILE A 30 -17.78 3.19 1.05
N GLN A 31 -16.94 4.22 0.92
CA GLN A 31 -17.34 5.58 0.55
C GLN A 31 -17.98 5.64 -0.85
N SER A 32 -17.57 4.75 -1.77
CA SER A 32 -18.18 4.61 -3.09
C SER A 32 -19.49 3.83 -3.11
N ASN A 33 -20.01 3.43 -1.94
CA ASN A 33 -21.21 2.58 -1.77
C ASN A 33 -21.07 1.18 -2.40
N ALA A 34 -19.86 0.63 -2.47
CA ALA A 34 -19.69 -0.78 -2.82
C ALA A 34 -20.36 -1.67 -1.74
N PRO A 35 -20.94 -2.83 -2.11
CA PRO A 35 -21.68 -3.70 -1.18
C PRO A 35 -20.73 -4.55 -0.31
N VAL A 36 -19.78 -3.90 0.34
CA VAL A 36 -18.72 -4.53 1.13
C VAL A 36 -18.62 -3.86 2.49
N GLU A 37 -18.09 -4.59 3.47
CA GLU A 37 -17.79 -4.06 4.80
C GLU A 37 -16.48 -4.67 5.34
N ILE A 38 -15.88 -4.02 6.33
CA ILE A 38 -14.69 -4.54 7.02
C ILE A 38 -15.15 -5.62 8.01
N GLY A 39 -14.72 -6.86 7.77
CA GLY A 39 -14.97 -8.00 8.66
C GLY A 39 -13.90 -8.19 9.74
N LEU A 40 -12.66 -7.80 9.44
CA LEU A 40 -11.54 -7.83 10.39
C LEU A 40 -10.54 -6.73 10.07
N SER A 41 -10.06 -6.03 11.09
CA SER A 41 -8.88 -5.16 11.02
C SER A 41 -7.72 -5.81 11.76
N LEU A 42 -6.55 -5.80 11.15
CA LEU A 42 -5.31 -6.35 11.72
C LEU A 42 -4.44 -5.28 12.38
N GLY A 43 -4.87 -4.01 12.37
CA GLY A 43 -4.13 -2.88 12.95
C GLY A 43 -2.93 -2.41 12.13
N LYS A 44 -2.28 -1.34 12.56
CA LYS A 44 -1.17 -0.70 11.83
C LYS A 44 0.01 -1.64 11.61
N GLN A 45 0.72 -1.42 10.50
CA GLN A 45 1.90 -2.19 10.09
C GLN A 45 1.65 -3.68 9.84
N SER A 46 0.39 -4.10 9.71
CA SER A 46 0.02 -5.48 9.37
C SER A 46 -0.08 -5.72 7.86
N TYR A 47 -0.08 -4.67 7.03
CA TYR A 47 -0.05 -4.79 5.56
C TYR A 47 1.36 -4.55 5.01
N VAL A 48 1.89 -3.36 5.28
CA VAL A 48 3.25 -2.90 4.97
C VAL A 48 3.74 -2.06 6.14
N SER A 49 5.05 -1.93 6.33
CA SER A 49 5.66 -1.25 7.47
C SER A 49 5.62 0.28 7.36
N GLY A 50 5.42 0.80 6.15
CA GLY A 50 5.27 2.21 5.81
C GLY A 50 5.74 2.48 4.39
N TYR A 51 5.65 3.74 3.97
CA TYR A 51 6.16 4.19 2.68
C TYR A 51 7.26 5.24 2.84
N THR A 52 8.16 5.28 1.86
CA THR A 52 9.22 6.28 1.74
C THR A 52 9.29 6.81 0.31
N VAL A 53 9.98 7.93 0.12
CA VAL A 53 10.24 8.49 -1.20
C VAL A 53 11.67 8.12 -1.60
N PHE A 54 11.82 7.22 -2.56
CA PHE A 54 13.10 6.96 -3.19
C PHE A 54 13.42 8.06 -4.18
N VAL A 55 14.67 8.53 -4.18
CA VAL A 55 15.12 9.63 -5.03
C VAL A 55 16.36 9.21 -5.80
N GLY A 56 16.51 9.70 -7.02
CA GLY A 56 17.61 9.25 -7.88
C GLY A 56 19.00 9.65 -7.34
N HIS A 57 19.06 10.70 -6.50
CA HIS A 57 20.32 11.31 -6.06
C HIS A 57 20.21 11.80 -4.61
N ASP A 58 21.29 11.70 -3.85
CA ASP A 58 21.34 12.06 -2.43
C ASP A 58 21.15 13.56 -2.14
N GLN A 59 21.29 14.43 -3.15
CA GLN A 59 21.09 15.87 -3.00
C GLN A 59 19.61 16.24 -2.95
N ILE A 60 18.70 15.37 -3.39
CA ILE A 60 17.26 15.58 -3.31
C ILE A 60 16.83 15.37 -1.85
N LYS A 61 16.33 16.43 -1.22
CA LYS A 61 15.88 16.42 0.19
C LYS A 61 14.37 16.55 0.35
N GLU A 62 13.68 16.94 -0.71
CA GLU A 62 12.24 17.13 -0.79
C GLU A 62 11.83 17.09 -2.27
N LEU A 63 10.58 16.74 -2.56
CA LEU A 63 10.00 16.85 -3.90
C LEU A 63 9.77 18.32 -4.27
N LYS A 64 9.93 18.66 -5.56
CA LYS A 64 9.86 20.04 -6.07
C LYS A 64 9.20 20.09 -7.44
N ASP A 65 8.77 21.28 -7.82
CA ASP A 65 8.29 21.58 -9.17
C ASP A 65 9.31 21.16 -10.25
N GLY A 66 8.80 20.66 -11.37
CA GLY A 66 9.55 20.19 -12.52
C GLY A 66 10.12 18.77 -12.40
N MET A 67 9.88 18.07 -11.29
CA MET A 67 10.30 16.68 -11.13
C MET A 67 9.40 15.69 -11.87
N ARG A 68 9.98 14.58 -12.32
CA ARG A 68 9.29 13.42 -12.87
C ARG A 68 9.10 12.38 -11.77
N ILE A 69 7.85 12.08 -11.42
CA ILE A 69 7.50 11.19 -10.32
C ILE A 69 6.82 9.96 -10.91
N SER A 70 7.27 8.78 -10.52
CA SER A 70 6.63 7.52 -10.94
C SER A 70 5.20 7.39 -10.43
N ILE A 71 4.35 6.74 -11.23
CA ILE A 71 3.11 6.12 -10.80
C ILE A 71 2.97 4.73 -11.40
N ASP A 72 2.49 3.76 -10.60
CA ASP A 72 2.04 2.46 -11.10
C ASP A 72 0.52 2.40 -11.01
N SER A 73 -0.16 2.58 -12.14
CA SER A 73 -1.63 2.57 -12.20
C SER A 73 -2.28 1.27 -11.74
N SER A 74 -1.51 0.19 -11.61
CA SER A 74 -1.97 -1.08 -11.05
C SER A 74 -2.00 -1.08 -9.51
N SER A 75 -1.36 -0.10 -8.86
CA SER A 75 -1.31 0.10 -7.41
C SER A 75 -2.04 1.39 -7.02
N THR A 76 -3.32 1.27 -6.67
CA THR A 76 -4.14 2.43 -6.24
C THR A 76 -3.52 3.16 -5.06
N ASP A 77 -2.97 2.40 -4.10
CA ASP A 77 -2.37 2.94 -2.89
C ASP A 77 -1.14 3.80 -3.18
N GLN A 78 -0.28 3.35 -4.09
CA GLN A 78 0.90 4.09 -4.56
C GLN A 78 0.48 5.38 -5.27
N VAL A 79 -0.50 5.30 -6.18
CA VAL A 79 -1.00 6.47 -6.93
C VAL A 79 -1.56 7.50 -5.97
N ASP A 80 -2.42 7.07 -5.05
CA ASP A 80 -3.07 7.97 -4.09
C ASP A 80 -2.07 8.67 -3.17
N LEU A 81 -1.11 7.90 -2.65
CA LEU A 81 -0.06 8.44 -1.79
C LEU A 81 0.85 9.42 -2.55
N THR A 82 1.20 9.10 -3.79
CA THR A 82 2.00 9.95 -4.68
C THR A 82 1.31 11.27 -4.96
N MET A 83 0.01 11.23 -5.29
CA MET A 83 -0.80 12.44 -5.51
C MET A 83 -0.91 13.29 -4.24
N ALA A 84 -0.99 12.66 -3.07
CA ALA A 84 -1.05 13.37 -1.79
C ALA A 84 0.28 14.00 -1.40
N GLU A 85 1.40 13.35 -1.70
CA GLU A 85 2.73 13.84 -1.41
C GLU A 85 3.19 14.93 -2.38
N CYS A 86 2.73 14.88 -3.63
CA CYS A 86 2.97 15.91 -4.64
C CYS A 86 1.91 17.03 -4.61
N GLU A 87 1.08 17.10 -3.58
CA GLU A 87 -0.01 18.08 -3.51
C GLU A 87 0.54 19.52 -3.56
N ASN A 88 0.08 20.29 -4.55
CA ASN A 88 0.55 21.65 -4.88
C ASN A 88 1.93 21.77 -5.53
N LEU A 89 2.52 20.66 -6.00
CA LEU A 89 3.71 20.70 -6.85
C LEU A 89 3.32 20.56 -8.32
N ASP A 90 4.02 21.27 -9.20
CA ASP A 90 3.93 21.09 -10.65
C ASP A 90 4.91 20.00 -11.08
N VAL A 91 4.47 18.75 -11.08
CA VAL A 91 5.29 17.56 -11.40
C VAL A 91 4.76 16.82 -12.62
N GLU A 92 5.64 16.11 -13.32
CA GLU A 92 5.28 15.17 -14.37
C GLU A 92 5.08 13.77 -13.77
N PHE A 93 3.88 13.21 -13.88
CA PHE A 93 3.67 11.81 -13.51
C PHE A 93 4.05 10.89 -14.67
N VAL A 94 4.99 9.98 -14.43
CA VAL A 94 5.50 9.02 -15.42
C VAL A 94 4.98 7.63 -15.06
N GLU A 95 4.19 7.04 -15.95
CA GLU A 95 3.72 5.66 -15.76
C GLU A 95 4.91 4.70 -15.80
N ALA A 96 5.04 3.89 -14.75
CA ALA A 96 6.10 2.91 -14.62
C ALA A 96 5.55 1.60 -14.08
N ASN A 97 6.06 0.48 -14.60
CA ASN A 97 5.74 -0.84 -14.08
C ASN A 97 6.65 -1.14 -12.90
N TYR A 98 6.09 -1.69 -11.81
CA TYR A 98 6.81 -2.23 -10.65
C TYR A 98 8.21 -2.79 -10.95
N MET A 99 8.34 -3.65 -11.96
CA MET A 99 9.59 -4.35 -12.28
C MET A 99 10.75 -3.44 -12.73
N HIS A 100 10.46 -2.19 -13.11
CA HIS A 100 11.42 -1.27 -13.73
C HIS A 100 11.59 0.04 -12.97
N LEU A 101 10.86 0.27 -11.87
CA LEU A 101 10.87 1.54 -11.14
C LEU A 101 12.28 1.96 -10.69
N PHE A 102 13.00 1.07 -10.01
CA PHE A 102 14.35 1.36 -9.54
C PHE A 102 15.35 1.55 -10.68
N ASP A 103 15.20 0.83 -11.80
CA ASP A 103 16.02 1.02 -12.99
C ASP A 103 15.81 2.40 -13.62
N MET A 104 14.55 2.86 -13.67
CA MET A 104 14.19 4.18 -14.19
C MET A 104 14.76 5.30 -13.33
N LEU A 105 14.74 5.13 -12.00
CA LEU A 105 15.41 6.02 -11.03
C LEU A 105 16.92 6.11 -11.31
N VAL A 106 17.59 4.96 -11.46
CA VAL A 106 19.04 4.89 -11.72
C VAL A 106 19.42 5.52 -13.08
N ARG A 107 18.56 5.36 -14.09
CA ARG A 107 18.77 5.95 -15.43
C ARG A 107 18.41 7.44 -15.50
N GLY A 108 17.81 7.99 -14.44
CA GLY A 108 17.31 9.36 -14.44
C GLY A 108 16.15 9.57 -15.41
N GLU A 109 15.36 8.53 -15.67
CA GLU A 109 14.08 8.62 -16.42
C GLU A 109 12.98 9.22 -15.53
N ILE A 110 13.11 9.02 -14.22
CA ILE A 110 12.31 9.61 -13.15
C ILE A 110 13.24 10.15 -12.06
N ASP A 111 12.77 11.14 -11.31
CA ASP A 111 13.54 11.79 -10.25
C ASP A 111 13.21 11.24 -8.87
N ALA A 112 11.97 10.76 -8.67
CA ALA A 112 11.52 10.10 -7.46
C ALA A 112 10.44 9.03 -7.70
N GLU A 113 10.31 8.12 -6.73
CA GLU A 113 9.22 7.17 -6.63
C GLU A 113 8.80 6.98 -5.16
N ILE A 114 7.49 6.86 -4.91
CA ILE A 114 6.98 6.51 -3.58
C ILE A 114 6.77 5.02 -3.51
N TRP A 115 7.40 4.38 -2.53
CA TRP A 115 7.40 2.93 -2.42
C TRP A 115 7.31 2.45 -0.97
N ASP A 116 6.89 1.20 -0.78
CA ASP A 116 6.85 0.59 0.53
C ASP A 116 8.26 0.33 1.10
N ASN A 117 8.34 0.24 2.42
CA ASN A 117 9.58 0.09 3.14
C ASN A 117 10.13 -1.35 3.09
N GLU A 118 9.35 -2.35 2.68
CA GLU A 118 9.83 -3.73 2.57
C GLU A 118 10.93 -3.86 1.51
N ASP A 119 10.79 -3.17 0.38
CA ASP A 119 11.80 -3.16 -0.69
C ASP A 119 13.02 -2.27 -0.36
N THR A 120 12.95 -1.38 0.64
CA THR A 120 14.15 -0.70 1.17
C THR A 120 15.17 -1.69 1.72
N MET A 121 14.71 -2.85 2.24
CA MET A 121 15.60 -3.89 2.74
C MET A 121 16.42 -4.55 1.61
N GLN A 122 15.92 -4.53 0.37
CA GLN A 122 16.63 -5.07 -0.79
C GLN A 122 17.47 -4.00 -1.50
N ASN A 123 17.03 -2.74 -1.49
CA ASN A 123 17.66 -1.62 -2.20
C ASN A 123 18.31 -0.58 -1.26
N THR A 124 18.96 -1.05 -0.19
CA THR A 124 19.54 -0.20 0.89
C THR A 124 20.51 0.90 0.43
N SER A 125 21.09 0.79 -0.77
CA SER A 125 21.99 1.79 -1.34
C SER A 125 21.29 2.97 -2.02
N MET A 126 19.99 2.88 -2.27
CA MET A 126 19.25 3.95 -2.94
C MET A 126 18.94 5.09 -1.97
N PRO A 127 19.24 6.35 -2.35
CA PRO A 127 18.84 7.50 -1.57
C PRO A 127 17.32 7.52 -1.40
N ASN A 128 16.88 7.82 -0.18
CA ASN A 128 15.47 8.01 0.13
C ASN A 128 15.30 9.13 1.15
N ILE A 129 14.10 9.70 1.14
CA ILE A 129 13.65 10.75 2.06
C ILE A 129 12.27 10.36 2.61
N PRO A 130 11.94 10.74 3.84
CA PRO A 130 10.62 10.47 4.39
C PRO A 130 9.54 11.22 3.61
N LEU A 131 8.30 10.72 3.70
CA LEU A 131 7.12 11.51 3.33
C LEU A 131 7.16 12.87 4.05
N CYS A 132 6.89 13.94 3.32
CA CYS A 132 6.97 15.32 3.78
C CYS A 132 5.59 15.87 4.15
N THR A 133 4.60 15.67 3.30
CA THR A 133 3.28 16.31 3.46
C THR A 133 2.50 15.73 4.63
N ARG A 134 1.68 16.56 5.29
CA ARG A 134 0.78 16.09 6.36
C ARG A 134 -0.25 15.10 5.83
N LYS A 135 -0.74 15.33 4.61
CA LYS A 135 -1.75 14.48 3.98
C LYS A 135 -1.21 13.07 3.72
N ALA A 136 -0.04 12.96 3.09
CA ALA A 136 0.60 11.66 2.86
C ALA A 136 0.90 10.93 4.17
N LYS A 137 1.41 11.62 5.20
CA LYS A 137 1.67 11.03 6.52
C LYS A 137 0.42 10.47 7.21
N GLU A 138 -0.73 11.13 7.06
CA GLU A 138 -1.99 10.61 7.59
C GLU A 138 -2.52 9.43 6.76
N MET A 139 -2.31 9.46 5.44
CA MET A 139 -2.67 8.35 4.55
C MET A 139 -1.84 7.10 4.81
N ASP A 140 -0.52 7.26 5.00
CA ASP A 140 0.43 6.18 5.32
C ASP A 140 -0.04 5.34 6.52
N LYS A 141 -0.57 5.99 7.56
CA LYS A 141 -1.14 5.28 8.73
C LYS A 141 -2.26 4.30 8.37
N LYS A 142 -3.05 4.59 7.33
CA LYS A 142 -4.12 3.71 6.84
C LYS A 142 -3.60 2.71 5.82
N LEU A 143 -2.60 3.09 5.05
CA LEU A 143 -1.97 2.22 4.06
C LEU A 143 -1.23 1.03 4.70
N THR A 144 -0.68 1.23 5.91
CA THR A 144 0.03 0.19 6.66
C THR A 144 -0.89 -0.84 7.32
N GLU A 145 -2.19 -0.58 7.41
CA GLU A 145 -3.14 -1.46 8.10
C GLU A 145 -3.82 -2.42 7.12
N ALA A 146 -3.69 -3.72 7.36
CA ALA A 146 -4.39 -4.74 6.59
C ALA A 146 -5.81 -4.93 7.14
N VAL A 147 -6.77 -4.98 6.23
CA VAL A 147 -8.16 -5.29 6.55
C VAL A 147 -8.68 -6.40 5.64
N CYS A 148 -9.57 -7.20 6.20
CA CYS A 148 -10.31 -8.23 5.48
C CYS A 148 -11.72 -7.70 5.19
N LEU A 149 -12.02 -7.46 3.92
CA LEU A 149 -13.37 -7.09 3.48
C LEU A 149 -14.18 -8.34 3.17
N VAL A 150 -15.47 -8.26 3.47
CA VAL A 150 -16.49 -9.24 3.09
C VAL A 150 -17.63 -8.54 2.36
N HIS A 151 -18.43 -9.30 1.62
CA HIS A 151 -19.69 -8.76 1.08
C HIS A 151 -20.63 -8.39 2.24
N ALA A 152 -21.31 -7.25 2.18
CA ALA A 152 -22.14 -6.72 3.27
C ALA A 152 -23.32 -7.63 3.68
N ASN A 153 -23.70 -8.57 2.81
CA ASN A 153 -24.73 -9.57 3.09
C ASN A 153 -24.18 -10.87 3.70
N ASN A 154 -22.88 -11.00 3.92
CA ASN A 154 -22.24 -12.21 4.45
C ASN A 154 -21.94 -12.08 5.96
N SER A 155 -23.00 -11.97 6.76
CA SER A 155 -22.88 -11.80 8.21
C SER A 155 -22.19 -12.98 8.89
N THR A 156 -22.41 -14.21 8.39
CA THR A 156 -21.77 -15.41 8.94
C THR A 156 -20.25 -15.35 8.81
N LEU A 157 -19.71 -14.96 7.66
CA LEU A 157 -18.26 -14.84 7.51
C LEU A 157 -17.70 -13.73 8.39
N LYS A 158 -18.40 -12.59 8.50
CA LYS A 158 -18.01 -11.51 9.41
C LYS A 158 -17.92 -11.98 10.86
N GLU A 159 -18.91 -12.74 11.34
CA GLU A 159 -18.89 -13.32 12.68
C GLU A 159 -17.69 -14.25 12.87
N VAL A 160 -17.42 -15.14 11.91
CA VAL A 160 -16.26 -16.05 11.93
C VAL A 160 -14.95 -15.27 11.98
N LEU A 161 -14.77 -14.27 11.12
CA LEU A 161 -13.58 -13.40 11.11
C LEU A 161 -13.40 -12.69 12.46
N GLY A 162 -14.48 -12.27 13.11
CA GLY A 162 -14.46 -11.65 14.44
C GLY A 162 -14.06 -12.59 15.58
N THR A 163 -14.08 -13.91 15.38
CA THR A 163 -13.60 -14.90 16.36
C THR A 163 -12.12 -15.24 16.23
N LEU A 164 -11.45 -14.74 15.18
CA LEU A 164 -10.04 -15.06 14.96
C LEU A 164 -9.15 -14.44 16.06
N PRO A 165 -8.16 -15.20 16.57
CA PRO A 165 -7.27 -14.70 17.61
C PRO A 165 -6.27 -13.70 17.01
N LEU A 166 -6.63 -12.41 17.03
CA LEU A 166 -5.84 -11.34 16.42
C LEU A 166 -4.39 -11.32 16.95
N GLU A 167 -4.20 -11.50 18.25
CA GLU A 167 -2.87 -11.53 18.86
C GLU A 167 -2.01 -12.67 18.30
N ASP A 168 -2.57 -13.87 18.13
CA ASP A 168 -1.85 -15.00 17.56
C ASP A 168 -1.49 -14.76 16.09
N ILE A 169 -2.40 -14.15 15.31
CA ILE A 169 -2.14 -13.79 13.91
C ILE A 169 -0.94 -12.84 13.82
N LEU A 170 -0.94 -11.78 14.63
CA LEU A 170 0.14 -10.78 14.63
C LEU A 170 1.46 -11.36 15.14
N ASN A 171 1.41 -12.25 16.14
CA ASN A 171 2.59 -12.96 16.63
C ASN A 171 3.20 -13.87 15.56
N ILE A 172 2.37 -14.59 14.79
CA ILE A 172 2.83 -15.41 13.67
C ILE A 172 3.42 -14.55 12.56
N GLN A 173 2.76 -13.45 12.19
CA GLN A 173 3.29 -12.50 11.20
C GLN A 173 4.67 -12.00 11.60
N LYS A 174 4.83 -11.54 12.85
CA LYS A 174 6.11 -11.10 13.39
C LYS A 174 7.15 -12.20 13.35
N ALA A 175 6.81 -13.41 13.78
CA ALA A 175 7.72 -14.55 13.77
C ALA A 175 8.21 -14.91 12.36
N VAL A 176 7.37 -14.74 11.34
CA VAL A 176 7.72 -14.88 9.92
C VAL A 176 8.67 -13.78 9.47
N ILE A 177 8.37 -12.52 9.77
CA ILE A 177 9.22 -11.36 9.44
C ILE A 177 10.61 -11.49 10.08
N ASP A 178 10.65 -11.91 11.35
CA ASP A 178 11.89 -12.13 12.10
C ASP A 178 12.65 -13.39 11.64
N GLY A 179 12.11 -14.17 10.69
CA GLY A 179 12.73 -15.38 10.15
C GLY A 179 12.71 -16.59 11.08
N THR A 180 12.01 -16.50 12.22
CA THR A 180 11.90 -17.58 13.22
C THR A 180 10.88 -18.66 12.82
N VAL A 181 9.94 -18.33 11.92
CA VAL A 181 8.95 -19.25 11.37
C VAL A 181 8.94 -19.14 9.84
N THR A 182 8.96 -20.28 9.13
CA THR A 182 8.81 -20.29 7.67
C THR A 182 7.34 -20.07 7.29
N PRO A 183 7.02 -19.12 6.39
CA PRO A 183 5.65 -18.86 5.97
C PRO A 183 5.03 -20.06 5.23
N ARG A 184 3.71 -20.24 5.41
CA ARG A 184 2.88 -21.19 4.67
C ARG A 184 1.56 -20.49 4.34
N TYR A 185 1.31 -20.30 3.05
CA TYR A 185 0.14 -19.61 2.51
C TYR A 185 -0.50 -20.42 1.39
#